data_AF-A0A7R9SV23-F1
#
_entry.id   AF-A0A7R9SV23-F1
#
_cell.length_a   1.000
_cell.length_b   1.000
_cell.length_c   1.000
_cell.angle_alpha   90.00
_cell.angle_beta   90.00
_cell.angle_gamma   90.00
#
_symmetry.space_group_name_H-M   'P 1'
#
loop_
_entity.id
_entity.type
_entity.pdbx_description
1 polymer ?
#
loop_
_entity_poly.entity_id
_entity_poly.type
_entity_poly.pdbx_seq_one_letter_code
_entity_poly.pdbx_strand_id
1 'polypeptide(L)'
;MTDLNSYLTATQGFLSKADGKDKLLALLQYAAMLASGGEPGISIQVQKSLAGARKPFRIMKPLEALLPLLKTPQKNAHIPLVLLDKLKGLGMVLYFGGDHVVWASSSGLVTDKELVEKAGQISLYGWLVGSVCAALLEAVAAVQSEAKCETDANPSDVIWEQRKKHSLVVTSNVCQASVALALLGIVPMKPRTTAMLGFLTSAISCYQLLPTFPISAKLKET
;
A
#
# COMPACT_ATOMS: atom_id res chain seq x y z
N MET A 1 -15.85 8.04 28.65
CA MET A 1 -15.42 6.64 28.86
C MET A 1 -15.80 5.72 27.70
N THR A 2 -16.93 5.96 27.02
CA THR A 2 -17.34 5.22 25.80
C THR A 2 -16.30 5.31 24.68
N ASP A 3 -15.71 6.49 24.46
CA ASP A 3 -14.76 6.72 23.38
C ASP A 3 -13.44 5.94 23.55
N LEU A 4 -12.87 5.86 24.76
CA LEU A 4 -11.60 5.15 24.99
C LEU A 4 -11.71 3.65 24.70
N ASN A 5 -12.78 3.02 25.14
CA ASN A 5 -13.01 1.60 24.86
C ASN A 5 -13.20 1.36 23.36
N SER A 6 -13.90 2.24 22.65
CA SER A 6 -14.01 2.18 21.18
C SER A 6 -12.66 2.34 20.48
N TYR A 7 -11.80 3.27 20.94
CA TYR A 7 -10.43 3.40 20.43
C TYR A 7 -9.60 2.15 20.68
N LEU A 8 -9.65 1.58 21.89
CA LEU A 8 -8.93 0.37 22.24
C LEU A 8 -9.39 -0.84 21.42
N THR A 9 -10.69 -1.01 21.20
CA THR A 9 -11.24 -2.06 20.34
C THR A 9 -10.82 -1.89 18.88
N ALA A 10 -10.83 -0.65 18.37
CA ALA A 10 -10.35 -0.35 17.01
C ALA A 10 -8.86 -0.68 16.85
N THR A 11 -8.03 -0.27 17.81
CA THR A 11 -6.60 -0.59 17.84
C THR A 11 -6.36 -2.10 17.96
N GLN A 12 -7.11 -2.80 18.79
CA GLN A 12 -7.06 -4.26 18.89
C GLN A 12 -7.42 -4.93 17.53
N GLY A 13 -8.46 -4.44 16.86
CA GLY A 13 -8.85 -4.90 15.53
C GLY A 13 -7.77 -4.67 14.46
N PHE A 14 -7.08 -3.54 14.52
CA PHE A 14 -5.96 -3.24 13.63
C PHE A 14 -4.74 -4.14 13.91
N LEU A 15 -4.32 -4.23 15.18
CA LEU A 15 -3.14 -5.00 15.60
C LEU A 15 -3.34 -6.51 15.53
N SER A 16 -4.57 -7.01 15.54
CA SER A 16 -4.86 -8.45 15.40
C SER A 16 -4.66 -8.97 13.98
N LYS A 17 -4.77 -8.10 12.97
CA LYS A 17 -4.62 -8.47 11.55
C LYS A 17 -3.16 -8.44 11.11
N ALA A 18 -2.75 -9.44 10.34
CA ALA A 18 -1.40 -9.49 9.74
C ALA A 18 -1.11 -8.25 8.87
N ASP A 19 -2.10 -7.79 8.09
CA ASP A 19 -1.97 -6.58 7.28
C ASP A 19 -1.76 -5.31 8.11
N GLY A 20 -2.43 -5.19 9.27
CA GLY A 20 -2.23 -4.05 10.17
C GLY A 20 -0.80 -4.01 10.72
N LYS A 21 -0.27 -5.18 11.13
CA LYS A 21 1.13 -5.32 11.57
C LYS A 21 2.11 -4.98 10.44
N ASP A 22 1.88 -5.46 9.21
CA ASP A 22 2.73 -5.13 8.05
C ASP A 22 2.77 -3.62 7.78
N LYS A 23 1.62 -2.94 7.76
CA LYS A 23 1.56 -1.49 7.50
C LYS A 23 2.19 -0.67 8.61
N LEU A 24 2.03 -1.09 9.88
CA LEU A 24 2.69 -0.44 11.00
C LEU A 24 4.22 -0.57 10.91
N LEU A 25 4.72 -1.77 10.59
CA LEU A 25 6.16 -1.98 10.37
C LEU A 25 6.67 -1.18 9.17
N ALA A 26 5.85 -0.99 8.13
CA ALA A 26 6.16 -0.11 7.01
C ALA A 26 6.34 1.34 7.46
N LEU A 27 5.42 1.83 8.29
CA LEU A 27 5.46 3.19 8.83
C LEU A 27 6.73 3.40 9.65
N LEU A 28 7.05 2.47 10.54
CA LEU A 28 8.27 2.52 11.35
C LEU A 28 9.53 2.42 10.49
N GLN A 29 9.53 1.59 9.44
CA GLN A 29 10.64 1.46 8.49
C GLN A 29 10.96 2.80 7.84
N TYR A 30 9.95 3.49 7.30
CA TYR A 30 10.16 4.78 6.65
C TYR A 30 10.39 5.91 7.65
N ALA A 31 9.85 5.83 8.88
CA ALA A 31 10.19 6.75 9.96
C ALA A 31 11.68 6.65 10.34
N ALA A 32 12.21 5.43 10.46
CA ALA A 32 13.63 5.20 10.71
C ALA A 32 14.50 5.70 9.55
N MET A 33 14.06 5.52 8.30
CA MET A 33 14.72 6.07 7.11
C MET A 33 14.72 7.60 7.08
N LEU A 34 13.63 8.22 7.56
CA LEU A 34 13.51 9.67 7.61
C LEU A 34 14.41 10.24 8.71
N ALA A 35 14.42 9.61 9.89
CA ALA A 35 15.27 9.98 11.03
C ALA A 35 16.77 9.83 10.74
N SER A 36 17.17 8.85 9.91
CA SER A 36 18.56 8.71 9.48
C SER A 36 19.01 9.78 8.48
N GLY A 37 18.07 10.47 7.83
CA GLY A 37 18.38 11.38 6.73
C GLY A 37 18.96 10.70 5.49
N GLY A 38 18.99 9.37 5.43
CA GLY A 38 19.69 8.59 4.40
C GLY A 38 21.13 8.22 4.73
N GLU A 39 21.66 8.68 5.87
CA GLU A 39 23.05 8.42 6.25
C GLU A 39 23.23 7.01 6.84
N PRO A 40 24.37 6.34 6.58
CA PRO A 40 24.67 5.05 7.17
C PRO A 40 24.79 5.18 8.69
N GLY A 41 24.00 4.39 9.41
CA GLY A 41 23.96 4.42 10.87
C GLY A 41 22.96 3.43 11.45
N ILE A 42 22.77 3.47 12.77
CA ILE A 42 21.88 2.56 13.52
C ILE A 42 20.45 2.64 12.98
N SER A 43 19.96 3.84 12.66
CA SER A 43 18.61 4.07 12.12
C SER A 43 18.38 3.40 10.75
N ILE A 44 19.40 3.33 9.88
CA ILE A 44 19.32 2.56 8.64
C ILE A 44 19.33 1.05 8.89
N GLN A 45 20.03 0.57 9.92
CA GLN A 45 19.96 -0.85 10.30
C GLN A 45 18.56 -1.21 10.82
N VAL A 46 17.96 -0.33 11.63
CA VAL A 46 16.57 -0.46 12.09
C VAL A 46 15.61 -0.50 10.89
N GLN A 47 15.79 0.42 9.92
CA GLN A 47 15.02 0.41 8.67
C GLN A 47 15.11 -0.94 7.95
N LYS A 48 16.31 -1.51 7.78
CA LYS A 48 16.51 -2.80 7.11
C LYS A 48 15.88 -3.95 7.88
N SER A 49 16.02 -3.94 9.21
CA SER A 49 15.40 -4.95 10.09
C SER A 49 13.87 -4.93 10.00
N LEU A 50 13.26 -3.74 10.06
CA LEU A 50 11.82 -3.55 9.91
C LEU A 50 11.34 -3.97 8.52
N ALA A 51 12.12 -3.67 7.46
CA ALA A 51 11.84 -4.13 6.11
C ALA A 51 11.81 -5.67 6.00
N GLY A 52 12.75 -6.35 6.67
CA GLY A 52 12.79 -7.81 6.75
C GLY A 52 11.61 -8.39 7.53
N ALA A 53 11.26 -7.78 8.67
CA ALA A 53 10.18 -8.23 9.55
C ALA A 53 8.77 -8.18 8.90
N ARG A 54 8.61 -7.38 7.84
CA ARG A 54 7.36 -7.30 7.05
C ARG A 54 7.13 -8.52 6.17
N LYS A 55 8.20 -9.15 5.69
CA LYS A 55 8.14 -10.18 4.65
C LYS A 55 7.37 -11.44 5.07
N PRO A 56 7.49 -11.95 6.31
CA PRO A 56 6.68 -13.07 6.78
C PRO A 56 5.16 -12.83 6.71
N PHE A 57 4.69 -11.60 6.94
CA PHE A 57 3.26 -11.28 6.84
C PHE A 57 2.72 -11.31 5.41
N ARG A 58 3.60 -11.48 4.41
CA ARG A 58 3.26 -11.40 2.98
C ARG A 58 3.37 -12.73 2.25
N ILE A 59 3.67 -13.83 2.94
CA ILE A 59 3.86 -15.16 2.33
C ILE A 59 2.67 -15.58 1.46
N MET A 60 1.44 -15.22 1.85
CA MET A 60 0.23 -15.54 1.09
C MET A 60 -0.17 -14.47 0.07
N LYS A 61 0.49 -13.30 0.05
CA LYS A 61 0.16 -12.20 -0.86
C LYS A 61 0.38 -12.51 -2.36
N PRO A 62 1.38 -13.29 -2.78
CA PRO A 62 1.44 -13.77 -4.16
C PRO A 62 0.18 -14.54 -4.57
N LEU A 63 -0.32 -15.43 -3.69
CA LEU A 63 -1.53 -16.19 -3.97
C LEU A 63 -2.76 -15.27 -4.03
N GLU A 64 -2.90 -14.35 -3.07
CA GLU A 64 -3.98 -13.34 -3.08
C GLU A 64 -3.95 -12.49 -4.37
N ALA A 65 -2.76 -12.13 -4.86
CA ALA A 65 -2.59 -11.38 -6.10
C ALA A 65 -2.87 -12.21 -7.36
N LEU A 66 -2.69 -13.54 -7.32
CA LEU A 66 -3.04 -14.47 -8.40
C LEU A 66 -4.56 -14.70 -8.52
N LEU A 67 -5.29 -14.72 -7.40
CA LEU A 67 -6.74 -14.98 -7.39
C LEU A 67 -7.55 -14.11 -8.39
N PRO A 68 -7.40 -12.78 -8.44
CA PRO A 68 -8.13 -11.96 -9.42
C PRO A 68 -7.68 -12.21 -10.87
N LEU A 69 -6.45 -12.68 -11.10
CA LEU A 69 -5.99 -13.05 -12.44
C LEU A 69 -6.70 -14.28 -12.98
N LEU A 70 -6.95 -15.25 -12.10
CA LEU A 70 -7.62 -16.51 -12.41
C LEU A 70 -9.14 -16.38 -12.54
N LYS A 71 -9.75 -15.35 -11.95
CA LYS A 71 -11.18 -15.09 -12.09
C LYS A 71 -11.52 -14.70 -13.53
N THR A 72 -12.59 -15.30 -14.04
CA THR A 72 -13.17 -14.93 -15.34
C THR A 72 -13.70 -13.49 -15.28
N PRO A 73 -13.48 -12.68 -16.34
CA PRO A 73 -14.04 -11.34 -16.39
C PRO A 73 -15.56 -11.37 -16.34
N GLN A 74 -16.18 -10.36 -15.73
CA GLN A 74 -17.63 -10.21 -15.77
C GLN A 74 -18.11 -10.02 -17.21
N LYS A 75 -19.28 -10.62 -17.54
CA LYS A 75 -19.96 -10.44 -18.82
C LYS A 75 -20.31 -8.94 -18.95
N ASN A 76 -19.82 -8.27 -19.99
CA ASN A 76 -19.93 -6.82 -20.26
C ASN A 76 -18.92 -5.87 -19.55
N ALA A 77 -17.80 -6.38 -19.05
CA ALA A 77 -16.76 -5.52 -18.48
C ALA A 77 -16.03 -4.67 -19.54
N HIS A 78 -15.69 -3.43 -19.21
CA HIS A 78 -14.86 -2.57 -20.06
C HIS A 78 -13.45 -3.16 -20.18
N ILE A 79 -13.12 -3.66 -21.38
CA ILE A 79 -11.87 -4.39 -21.67
C ILE A 79 -10.62 -3.67 -21.15
N PRO A 80 -10.45 -2.34 -21.33
CA PRO A 80 -9.26 -1.65 -20.83
C PRO A 80 -9.11 -1.72 -19.30
N LEU A 81 -10.21 -1.62 -18.55
CA LEU A 81 -10.19 -1.69 -17.09
C LEU A 81 -9.87 -3.10 -16.60
N VAL A 82 -10.39 -4.13 -17.29
CA VAL A 82 -10.06 -5.53 -16.99
C VAL A 82 -8.58 -5.81 -17.21
N LEU A 83 -8.01 -5.32 -18.32
CA LEU A 83 -6.59 -5.47 -18.61
C LEU A 83 -5.73 -4.76 -17.57
N LEU A 84 -6.13 -3.56 -17.16
CA LEU A 84 -5.43 -2.79 -16.15
C LEU A 84 -5.46 -3.47 -14.77
N ASP A 85 -6.59 -4.07 -14.39
CA ASP A 85 -6.70 -4.86 -13.15
C ASP A 85 -5.85 -6.13 -13.20
N LYS A 86 -5.79 -6.81 -14.35
CA LYS A 86 -4.89 -7.95 -14.54
C LYS A 86 -3.42 -7.54 -14.53
N LEU A 87 -3.07 -6.41 -15.13
CA LEU A 87 -1.70 -5.89 -15.10
C LEU A 87 -1.28 -5.50 -13.69
N LYS A 88 -2.18 -4.87 -12.92
CA LYS A 88 -1.97 -4.61 -11.48
C LYS A 88 -1.68 -5.90 -10.73
N GLY A 89 -2.52 -6.93 -10.91
CA GLY A 89 -2.35 -8.23 -10.25
C GLY A 89 -1.02 -8.88 -10.60
N LEU A 90 -0.64 -8.89 -11.88
CA LEU A 90 0.64 -9.41 -12.35
C LEU A 90 1.83 -8.66 -11.73
N GLY A 91 1.77 -7.33 -11.70
CA GLY A 91 2.77 -6.50 -11.04
C GLY A 91 2.93 -6.85 -9.56
N MET A 92 1.83 -7.06 -8.84
CA MET A 92 1.86 -7.45 -7.43
C MET A 92 2.42 -8.87 -7.22
N VAL A 93 2.13 -9.81 -8.12
CA VAL A 93 2.73 -11.16 -8.08
C VAL A 93 4.25 -11.07 -8.24
N LEU A 94 4.73 -10.30 -9.22
CA LEU A 94 6.17 -10.08 -9.42
C LEU A 94 6.81 -9.37 -8.24
N TYR A 95 6.12 -8.36 -7.67
CA TYR A 95 6.55 -7.66 -6.47
C TYR A 95 6.80 -8.64 -5.32
N PHE A 96 5.76 -9.35 -4.88
CA PHE A 96 5.87 -10.25 -3.74
C PHE A 96 6.79 -11.43 -4.05
N GLY A 97 6.76 -11.98 -5.27
CA GLY A 97 7.63 -13.09 -5.67
C GLY A 97 9.11 -12.74 -5.52
N GLY A 98 9.54 -11.62 -6.10
CA GLY A 98 10.92 -11.15 -5.95
C GLY A 98 11.28 -10.80 -4.51
N ASP A 99 10.33 -10.24 -3.74
CA ASP A 99 10.56 -9.89 -2.34
C ASP A 99 10.84 -11.12 -1.46
N HIS A 100 10.19 -12.26 -1.77
CA HIS A 100 10.43 -13.55 -1.10
C HIS A 100 11.77 -14.17 -1.46
N VAL A 101 12.25 -14.03 -2.71
CA VAL A 101 13.59 -14.49 -3.09
C VAL A 101 14.66 -13.70 -2.32
N VAL A 102 14.52 -12.37 -2.24
CA VAL A 102 15.42 -11.51 -1.45
C VAL A 102 15.38 -11.88 0.04
N TRP A 103 14.19 -12.22 0.56
CA TRP A 103 14.04 -12.67 1.94
C TRP A 103 14.70 -14.03 2.20
N ALA A 104 14.53 -14.98 1.29
CA ALA A 104 15.13 -16.31 1.38
C ALA A 104 16.65 -16.21 1.38
N SER A 105 17.23 -15.28 0.61
CA SER A 105 18.66 -15.00 0.65
C SER A 105 19.13 -14.47 2.00
N SER A 106 18.34 -13.60 2.65
CA SER A 106 18.65 -13.09 4.00
C SER A 106 18.66 -14.19 5.07
N SER A 107 18.03 -15.34 4.79
CA SER A 107 18.00 -16.53 5.65
C SER A 107 19.07 -17.57 5.28
N GLY A 108 19.90 -17.29 4.26
CA GLY A 108 20.92 -18.22 3.75
C GLY A 108 20.40 -19.32 2.81
N LEU A 109 19.10 -19.32 2.48
CA LEU A 109 18.50 -20.32 1.59
C LEU A 109 18.84 -20.10 0.11
N VAL A 110 19.08 -18.84 -0.28
CA VAL A 110 19.49 -18.46 -1.64
C VAL A 110 20.84 -17.74 -1.57
N THR A 111 21.87 -18.36 -2.13
CA THR A 111 23.25 -17.87 -2.07
C THR A 111 23.71 -17.16 -3.35
N ASP A 112 22.98 -17.35 -4.45
CA ASP A 112 23.26 -16.69 -5.72
C ASP A 112 22.93 -15.18 -5.64
N LYS A 113 23.98 -14.36 -5.68
CA LYS A 113 23.87 -12.90 -5.57
C LYS A 113 23.24 -12.27 -6.80
N GLU A 114 23.50 -12.79 -8.00
CA GLU A 114 22.97 -12.24 -9.24
C GLU A 114 21.46 -12.47 -9.32
N LEU A 115 21.01 -13.66 -8.92
CA LEU A 115 19.59 -13.99 -8.81
C LEU A 115 18.87 -13.07 -7.82
N VAL A 116 19.48 -12.81 -6.67
CA VAL A 116 18.89 -11.97 -5.61
C VAL A 116 18.78 -10.52 -6.06
N GLU A 117 19.79 -9.99 -6.73
CA GLU A 117 19.76 -8.63 -7.28
C GLU A 117 18.69 -8.49 -8.36
N LYS A 118 18.65 -9.41 -9.34
CA LYS A 118 17.62 -9.43 -10.38
C LYS A 118 16.21 -9.57 -9.80
N ALA A 119 16.03 -10.44 -8.81
CA ALA A 119 14.75 -10.61 -8.13
C ALA A 119 14.32 -9.33 -7.38
N GLY A 120 15.26 -8.62 -6.77
CA GLY A 120 15.03 -7.32 -6.15
C GLY A 120 14.58 -6.26 -7.17
N GLN A 121 15.24 -6.19 -8.33
CA GLN A 121 14.86 -5.27 -9.41
C GLN A 121 13.46 -5.61 -9.98
N ILE A 122 13.20 -6.89 -10.28
CA ILE A 122 11.89 -7.36 -10.74
C ILE A 122 10.80 -7.02 -9.73
N SER A 123 11.10 -7.18 -8.44
CA SER A 123 10.18 -6.84 -7.35
C SER A 123 9.81 -5.34 -7.40
N LEU A 124 10.80 -4.45 -7.54
CA LEU A 124 10.58 -3.01 -7.63
C LEU A 124 9.79 -2.61 -8.88
N TYR A 125 10.09 -3.20 -10.04
CA TYR A 125 9.30 -2.96 -11.27
C TYR A 125 7.86 -3.46 -11.12
N GLY A 126 7.66 -4.63 -10.53
CA GLY A 126 6.33 -5.16 -10.23
C GLY A 126 5.53 -4.23 -9.31
N TRP A 127 6.18 -3.69 -8.26
CA TRP A 127 5.56 -2.74 -7.35
C TRP A 127 5.20 -1.42 -8.05
N LEU A 128 6.09 -0.91 -8.89
CA LEU A 128 5.84 0.29 -9.71
C LEU A 128 4.62 0.11 -10.61
N VAL A 129 4.62 -0.95 -11.43
CA VAL A 129 3.52 -1.27 -12.36
C VAL A 129 2.21 -1.44 -11.59
N GLY A 130 2.23 -2.21 -10.49
CA GLY A 130 1.07 -2.42 -9.64
C GLY A 130 0.52 -1.09 -9.07
N SER A 131 1.38 -0.20 -8.61
CA SER A 131 0.99 1.09 -8.05
C SER A 131 0.39 2.03 -9.11
N VAL A 132 1.00 2.10 -10.30
CA VAL A 132 0.47 2.92 -11.41
C VAL A 132 -0.91 2.43 -11.85
N CYS A 133 -1.05 1.11 -12.03
CA CYS A 133 -2.34 0.53 -12.42
C CYS A 133 -3.42 0.74 -11.35
N ALA A 134 -3.06 0.61 -10.07
CA ALA A 134 -3.97 0.88 -8.96
C ALA A 134 -4.42 2.35 -8.93
N ALA A 135 -3.50 3.31 -9.12
CA ALA A 135 -3.84 4.73 -9.17
C ALA A 135 -4.82 5.05 -10.31
N LEU A 136 -4.58 4.48 -11.50
CA LEU A 136 -5.44 4.69 -12.67
C LEU A 136 -6.84 4.08 -12.48
N LEU A 137 -6.92 2.85 -11.97
CA LEU A 137 -8.21 2.20 -11.67
C LEU A 137 -9.02 3.01 -10.66
N GLU A 138 -8.37 3.50 -9.62
CA GLU A 138 -9.02 4.27 -8.57
C GLU A 138 -9.45 5.66 -9.05
N ALA A 139 -8.67 6.31 -9.92
CA ALA A 139 -9.06 7.57 -10.54
C ALA A 139 -10.31 7.41 -11.41
N VAL A 140 -10.40 6.32 -12.18
CA VAL A 140 -11.62 6.00 -12.95
C VAL A 140 -12.79 5.71 -12.02
N ALA A 141 -12.58 4.97 -10.94
CA ALA A 141 -13.61 4.68 -9.95
C ALA A 141 -14.14 5.95 -9.28
N ALA A 142 -13.28 6.92 -8.98
CA ALA A 142 -13.69 8.22 -8.45
C ALA A 142 -14.67 8.94 -9.40
N VAL A 143 -14.34 9.02 -10.68
CA VAL A 143 -15.20 9.66 -11.69
C VAL A 143 -16.53 8.91 -11.85
N GLN A 144 -16.50 7.58 -11.85
CA GLN A 144 -17.73 6.76 -11.97
C GLN A 144 -18.62 6.82 -10.73
N SER A 145 -18.04 7.02 -9.53
CA SER A 145 -18.79 7.13 -8.27
C SER A 145 -19.67 8.38 -8.24
N GLU A 146 -19.19 9.48 -8.83
CA GLU A 146 -19.91 10.74 -8.94
C GLU A 146 -21.16 10.60 -9.82
N ALA A 147 -21.01 9.93 -10.97
CA ALA A 147 -22.13 9.70 -11.88
C ALA A 147 -23.23 8.78 -11.32
N LYS A 148 -22.93 7.92 -10.32
CA LYS A 148 -23.91 7.03 -9.70
C LYS A 148 -24.71 7.69 -8.58
N CYS A 149 -24.05 8.55 -7.79
CA CYS A 149 -24.66 9.17 -6.61
C CYS A 149 -25.64 10.31 -6.94
N GLU A 150 -25.68 10.84 -8.17
CA GLU A 150 -26.72 11.79 -8.61
C GLU A 150 -28.15 11.21 -8.49
N THR A 151 -28.28 9.89 -8.35
CA THR A 151 -29.56 9.19 -8.25
C THR A 151 -30.07 8.97 -6.81
N ASP A 152 -29.27 9.29 -5.78
CA ASP A 152 -29.58 8.99 -4.38
C ASP A 152 -30.11 10.19 -3.58
N ALA A 153 -31.02 9.92 -2.63
CA ALA A 153 -31.81 10.92 -1.90
C ALA A 153 -31.05 11.76 -0.84
N ASN A 154 -29.78 11.46 -0.56
CA ASN A 154 -28.91 12.30 0.27
C ASN A 154 -27.46 12.32 -0.28
N PRO A 155 -27.25 13.01 -1.41
CA PRO A 155 -26.07 12.78 -2.26
C PRO A 155 -24.78 13.43 -1.72
N SER A 156 -24.85 14.58 -1.03
CA SER A 156 -23.64 15.38 -0.74
C SER A 156 -22.62 14.70 0.18
N ASP A 157 -23.08 14.13 1.30
CA ASP A 157 -22.18 13.55 2.31
C ASP A 157 -21.62 12.20 1.84
N VAL A 158 -22.42 11.41 1.13
CA VAL A 158 -22.02 10.11 0.57
C VAL A 158 -20.99 10.30 -0.55
N ILE A 159 -21.23 11.27 -1.45
CA ILE A 159 -20.29 11.61 -2.52
C ILE A 159 -18.97 12.09 -1.93
N TRP A 160 -19.02 12.97 -0.92
CA TRP A 160 -17.81 13.50 -0.29
C TRP A 160 -16.94 12.40 0.31
N GLU A 161 -17.53 11.49 1.08
CA GLU A 161 -16.77 10.38 1.70
C GLU A 161 -16.23 9.39 0.66
N GLN A 162 -16.98 9.07 -0.39
CA GLN A 162 -16.49 8.23 -1.49
C GLN A 162 -15.33 8.90 -2.24
N ARG A 163 -15.47 10.18 -2.59
CA ARG A 163 -14.42 10.95 -3.27
C ARG A 163 -13.16 11.04 -2.41
N LYS A 164 -13.31 11.28 -1.10
CA LYS A 164 -12.20 11.30 -0.15
C LYS A 164 -11.50 9.95 -0.06
N LYS A 165 -12.25 8.85 -0.06
CA LYS A 165 -11.67 7.50 -0.05
C LYS A 165 -10.86 7.24 -1.32
N HIS A 166 -11.44 7.48 -2.49
CA HIS A 166 -10.77 7.29 -3.77
C HIS A 166 -9.54 8.20 -3.92
N SER A 167 -9.63 9.48 -3.54
CA SER A 167 -8.51 10.42 -3.61
C SER A 167 -7.34 9.99 -2.72
N LEU A 168 -7.58 9.53 -1.50
CA LEU A 168 -6.54 9.00 -0.61
C LEU A 168 -5.83 7.78 -1.20
N VAL A 169 -6.58 6.86 -1.82
CA VAL A 169 -6.01 5.68 -2.48
C VAL A 169 -5.19 6.08 -3.71
N VAL A 170 -5.66 7.03 -4.52
CA VAL A 170 -4.90 7.57 -5.66
C VAL A 170 -3.60 8.21 -5.17
N THR A 171 -3.67 9.14 -4.20
CA THR A 171 -2.49 9.81 -3.64
C THR A 171 -1.48 8.81 -3.10
N SER A 172 -1.95 7.82 -2.32
CA SER A 172 -1.09 6.75 -1.79
C SER A 172 -0.37 6.01 -2.91
N ASN A 173 -1.07 5.57 -3.97
CA ASN A 173 -0.47 4.82 -5.06
C ASN A 173 0.47 5.65 -5.93
N VAL A 174 0.21 6.94 -6.12
CA VAL A 174 1.13 7.87 -6.80
C VAL A 174 2.42 8.04 -5.98
N CYS A 175 2.31 8.19 -4.66
CA CYS A 175 3.48 8.22 -3.78
C CYS A 175 4.25 6.88 -3.81
N GLN A 176 3.57 5.73 -3.83
CA GLN A 176 4.22 4.41 -3.98
C GLN A 176 4.99 4.29 -5.29
N ALA A 177 4.37 4.67 -6.41
CA ALA A 177 5.04 4.67 -7.71
C ALA A 177 6.27 5.59 -7.70
N SER A 178 6.16 6.78 -7.10
CA SER A 178 7.28 7.72 -6.97
C SER A 178 8.44 7.14 -6.13
N VAL A 179 8.12 6.46 -5.02
CA VAL A 179 9.11 5.77 -4.19
C VAL A 179 9.78 4.63 -4.96
N ALA A 180 9.00 3.83 -5.70
CA ALA A 180 9.53 2.73 -6.50
C ALA A 180 10.49 3.25 -7.60
N LEU A 181 10.13 4.34 -8.29
CA LEU A 181 10.99 5.00 -9.28
C LEU A 181 12.30 5.51 -8.66
N ALA A 182 12.24 6.08 -7.46
CA ALA A 182 13.42 6.53 -6.73
C ALA A 182 14.33 5.36 -6.34
N LEU A 183 13.75 4.25 -5.85
CA LEU A 183 14.51 3.06 -5.46
C LEU A 183 15.10 2.30 -6.66
N LEU A 184 14.47 2.38 -7.83
CA LEU A 184 15.02 1.88 -9.10
C LEU A 184 16.15 2.75 -9.66
N GLY A 185 16.39 3.93 -9.08
CA GLY A 185 17.38 4.89 -9.60
C GLY A 185 16.97 5.58 -10.89
N ILE A 186 15.72 5.43 -11.33
CA ILE A 186 15.18 6.08 -12.54
C ILE A 186 15.00 7.58 -12.31
N VAL A 187 14.51 7.95 -11.11
CA VAL A 187 14.35 9.36 -10.72
C VAL A 187 15.31 9.68 -9.59
N PRO A 188 16.22 10.67 -9.76
CA PRO A 188 17.15 11.05 -8.70
C PRO A 188 16.39 11.80 -7.60
N MET A 189 16.04 11.09 -6.53
CA MET A 189 15.45 11.67 -5.32
C MET A 189 16.41 11.59 -4.14
N LYS A 190 16.44 12.65 -3.31
CA LYS A 190 17.17 12.62 -2.05
C LYS A 190 16.57 11.53 -1.14
N PRO A 191 17.39 10.81 -0.36
CA PRO A 191 16.90 9.77 0.56
C PRO A 191 15.79 10.25 1.50
N ARG A 192 15.88 11.51 1.97
CA ARG A 192 14.84 12.15 2.80
C ARG A 192 13.50 12.28 2.09
N THR A 193 13.50 12.65 0.81
CA THR A 193 12.27 12.78 0.02
C THR A 193 11.62 11.42 -0.19
N THR A 194 12.40 10.39 -0.55
CA THR A 194 11.92 9.02 -0.69
C THR A 194 11.38 8.48 0.63
N ALA A 195 12.07 8.74 1.74
CA ALA A 195 11.63 8.36 3.08
C ALA A 195 10.31 9.04 3.47
N MET A 196 10.18 10.34 3.20
CA MET A 196 8.96 11.10 3.48
C MET A 196 7.76 10.59 2.68
N LEU A 197 7.94 10.33 1.38
CA LEU A 197 6.89 9.75 0.55
C LEU A 197 6.47 8.35 1.03
N GLY A 198 7.44 7.50 1.40
CA GLY A 198 7.17 6.18 1.97
C GLY A 198 6.47 6.25 3.33
N PHE A 199 6.84 7.22 4.16
CA PHE A 199 6.21 7.48 5.46
C PHE A 199 4.74 7.92 5.28
N LEU A 200 4.48 8.92 4.44
CA LEU A 200 3.13 9.41 4.16
C LEU A 200 2.23 8.30 3.61
N THR A 201 2.73 7.54 2.65
CA THR A 201 2.02 6.38 2.09
C THR A 201 1.68 5.34 3.15
N SER A 202 2.63 5.03 4.03
CA SER A 202 2.44 4.03 5.09
C SER A 202 1.45 4.53 6.14
N ALA A 203 1.47 5.84 6.44
CA ALA A 203 0.50 6.47 7.33
C ALA A 203 -0.92 6.42 6.75
N ILE A 204 -1.09 6.73 5.47
CA ILE A 204 -2.37 6.58 4.76
C ILE A 204 -2.83 5.12 4.79
N SER A 205 -1.93 4.17 4.54
CA SER A 205 -2.26 2.74 4.58
C SER A 205 -2.71 2.27 5.97
N CYS A 206 -2.09 2.80 7.05
CA CYS A 206 -2.54 2.52 8.41
C CYS A 206 -3.91 3.14 8.67
N TYR A 207 -4.12 4.40 8.25
CA TYR A 207 -5.40 5.11 8.39
C TYR A 207 -6.55 4.37 7.69
N GLN A 208 -6.33 3.86 6.48
CA GLN A 208 -7.34 3.13 5.70
C GLN A 208 -7.73 1.78 6.32
N LEU A 209 -6.88 1.20 7.17
CA LEU A 209 -7.14 -0.06 7.87
C LEU A 209 -7.78 0.13 9.25
N LEU A 210 -7.77 1.36 9.78
CA LEU A 210 -8.48 1.66 11.02
C LEU A 210 -9.98 1.70 10.71
N PRO A 211 -10.82 1.07 11.56
CA PRO A 211 -12.27 1.22 11.42
C PRO A 211 -12.65 2.69 11.59
N THR A 212 -13.70 3.13 10.91
CA THR A 212 -14.27 4.46 11.12
C THR A 212 -14.61 4.63 12.59
N PHE A 213 -13.90 5.54 13.26
CA PHE A 213 -14.21 5.87 14.65
C PHE A 213 -15.63 6.43 14.70
N PRO A 214 -16.45 6.03 15.69
CA PRO A 214 -17.69 6.75 15.94
C PRO A 214 -17.29 8.19 16.27
N ILE A 215 -17.62 9.13 15.38
CA ILE A 215 -17.49 10.56 15.68
C ILE A 215 -18.42 10.79 16.86
N SER A 216 -17.86 11.16 18.01
CA SER A 216 -18.63 11.45 19.21
C SER A 216 -19.72 12.45 18.81
N ALA A 217 -21.00 12.07 18.98
CA ALA A 217 -22.16 12.82 18.50
C ALA A 217 -22.24 14.28 19.03
N LYS A 218 -21.34 14.66 19.93
CA LYS A 218 -21.22 16.01 20.51
C LYS A 218 -20.64 17.09 19.58
N LEU A 219 -20.06 16.74 18.43
CA LEU A 219 -19.49 17.74 17.50
C LEU A 219 -20.46 18.18 16.38
N LYS A 220 -21.69 17.64 16.34
CA LYS A 220 -22.71 18.03 15.35
C LYS A 220 -23.75 19.01 15.91
N GLU A 221 -23.60 19.45 17.17
CA GLU A 221 -24.52 20.37 17.88
C GLU A 221 -23.87 21.70 18.31
N THR A 222 -22.73 22.08 17.74
CA THR A 222 -22.13 23.42 17.88
C THR A 222 -21.91 24.03 16.52
#